data_AF-A0A9D8JC57-F1
#
_entry.id   AF-A0A9D8JC57-F1
#
_cell.length_a   1.000
_cell.length_b   1.000
_cell.length_c   1.000
_cell.angle_alpha   90.00
_cell.angle_beta   90.00
_cell.angle_gamma   90.00
#
_symmetry.space_group_name_H-M   'P 1'
#
loop_
_entity.id
_entity.type
_entity.pdbx_description
1 polymer ?
#
loop_
_entity_poly.entity_id
_entity_poly.type
_entity_poly.pdbx_seq_one_letter_code
_entity_poly.pdbx_strand_id
1 'polypeptide(L)'
;MRSGLVRGIVQTAGLLVVTAMFAAGCPQAYGAEPGAVVTSSSKREPLPNLASVVDRAAEVQSPAVVPNANDKIESLRLGLLRAAERMGELTYVPYVWGGDTIGARQQCEQCRACREETSHLPSARSAAVCTACEQCGMDCSHFVHRIMNDAGLRYPYMATEKLRHMPRQALRALNLVDIGRDLHKALPGDLLLQHSHVVLLLARTGPARGDVIHVNRSFKHGEVGGVEVLRDADLSRVSGKVVRILRHIALVPPPRPVVRPKANPAVSAKPARLVARSGTLGGRVRGR
;
A
#
# COMPACT_ATOMS: atom_id res chain seq x y z
N MET A 1 -24.75 -72.53 -24.50
CA MET A 1 -25.51 -73.39 -23.57
C MET A 1 -25.39 -72.81 -22.16
N ARG A 2 -26.53 -72.47 -21.55
CA ARG A 2 -26.91 -72.44 -20.11
C ARG A 2 -25.90 -71.84 -19.08
N SER A 3 -26.22 -70.69 -18.45
CA SER A 3 -26.92 -70.53 -17.13
C SER A 3 -25.96 -70.75 -15.93
N GLY A 4 -25.86 -69.97 -14.84
CA GLY A 4 -26.57 -68.81 -14.26
C GLY A 4 -25.61 -68.09 -13.26
N LEU A 5 -25.76 -66.81 -12.92
CA LEU A 5 -26.70 -66.14 -11.99
C LEU A 5 -26.67 -66.64 -10.53
N VAL A 6 -26.16 -65.83 -9.58
CA VAL A 6 -26.67 -65.44 -8.23
C VAL A 6 -25.64 -64.45 -7.62
N ARG A 7 -25.85 -63.13 -7.59
CA ARG A 7 -26.49 -62.27 -6.56
C ARG A 7 -25.93 -62.38 -5.13
N GLY A 8 -25.29 -61.30 -4.68
CA GLY A 8 -25.07 -60.95 -3.27
C GLY A 8 -24.95 -59.44 -3.10
N ILE A 9 -26.01 -58.81 -2.59
CA ILE A 9 -26.14 -57.40 -2.19
C ILE A 9 -25.90 -57.33 -0.67
N VAL A 10 -25.30 -56.26 -0.15
CA VAL A 10 -25.64 -55.49 1.08
C VAL A 10 -24.48 -54.48 1.29
N GLN A 11 -24.60 -53.21 0.90
CA GLN A 11 -25.06 -52.06 1.70
C GLN A 11 -24.40 -51.91 3.09
N THR A 12 -23.45 -50.98 3.18
CA THR A 12 -23.35 -50.05 4.33
C THR A 12 -22.81 -48.71 3.85
N ALA A 13 -23.71 -47.73 3.75
CA ALA A 13 -23.37 -46.32 3.63
C ALA A 13 -23.01 -45.81 5.03
N GLY A 14 -21.74 -45.49 5.24
CA GLY A 14 -21.26 -44.79 6.44
C GLY A 14 -21.35 -43.28 6.21
N LEU A 15 -22.49 -42.70 6.56
CA LEU A 15 -22.72 -41.27 6.63
C LEU A 15 -22.03 -40.74 7.90
N LEU A 16 -20.82 -40.18 7.77
CA LEU A 16 -20.13 -39.50 8.88
C LEU A 16 -20.49 -38.02 8.85
N VAL A 17 -21.55 -37.71 9.60
CA VAL A 17 -21.91 -36.35 10.02
C VAL A 17 -20.87 -35.88 11.04
N VAL A 18 -20.01 -34.94 10.65
CA VAL A 18 -19.22 -34.15 11.60
C VAL A 18 -19.86 -32.77 11.70
N THR A 19 -20.94 -32.71 12.48
CA THR A 19 -21.34 -31.49 13.18
C THR A 19 -20.53 -31.39 14.45
N ALA A 20 -19.59 -30.45 14.50
CA ALA A 20 -19.08 -29.93 15.75
C ALA A 20 -18.97 -28.41 15.62
N MET A 21 -20.02 -27.75 16.09
CA MET A 21 -20.00 -26.35 16.47
C MET A 21 -18.92 -26.15 17.55
N PHE A 22 -17.92 -25.33 17.27
CA PHE A 22 -17.14 -24.67 18.31
C PHE A 22 -17.39 -23.18 18.20
N ALA A 23 -18.48 -22.75 18.84
CA ALA A 23 -18.61 -21.43 19.39
C ALA A 23 -17.94 -21.46 20.78
N ALA A 24 -16.72 -20.96 20.87
CA ALA A 24 -16.07 -20.51 22.09
C ALA A 24 -15.46 -19.15 21.70
N GLY A 25 -16.03 -18.01 22.09
CA GLY A 25 -16.13 -17.61 23.48
C GLY A 25 -14.81 -16.94 23.84
N CYS A 26 -14.57 -15.72 23.34
CA CYS A 26 -13.50 -14.87 23.84
C CYS A 26 -13.87 -14.43 25.27
N PRO A 27 -13.11 -14.79 26.30
CA PRO A 27 -13.30 -14.14 27.59
C PRO A 27 -12.69 -12.74 27.53
N GLN A 28 -13.56 -11.74 27.74
CA GLN A 28 -13.18 -10.44 28.27
C GLN A 28 -12.47 -10.67 29.61
N ALA A 29 -11.24 -10.18 29.74
CA ALA A 29 -10.60 -9.96 31.02
C ALA A 29 -10.42 -8.44 31.19
N TYR A 30 -11.43 -7.84 31.83
CA TYR A 30 -11.24 -6.62 32.61
C TYR A 30 -10.38 -6.99 33.83
N GLY A 31 -9.25 -6.33 34.00
CA GLY A 31 -8.40 -6.42 35.18
C GLY A 31 -7.88 -5.03 35.50
N ALA A 32 -8.54 -4.39 36.46
CA ALA A 32 -8.24 -3.08 36.99
C ALA A 32 -7.27 -3.19 38.18
N GLU A 33 -6.27 -2.29 38.18
CA GLU A 33 -5.60 -1.65 39.35
C GLU A 33 -4.73 -2.50 40.31
N PRO A 34 -3.84 -1.91 41.15
CA PRO A 34 -3.61 -0.49 41.46
C PRO A 34 -2.14 0.00 41.51
N GLY A 35 -1.99 1.34 41.52
CA GLY A 35 -1.16 2.04 42.50
C GLY A 35 0.37 2.09 42.31
N ALA A 36 0.86 3.22 41.78
CA ALA A 36 2.14 3.78 42.19
C ALA A 36 2.01 5.28 42.41
N VAL A 37 1.93 5.63 43.69
CA VAL A 37 2.04 6.99 44.22
C VAL A 37 3.48 7.46 43.99
N VAL A 38 3.67 8.52 43.20
CA VAL A 38 4.90 9.30 43.20
C VAL A 38 4.56 10.73 43.62
N THR A 39 4.75 10.97 44.91
CA THR A 39 4.93 12.30 45.49
C THR A 39 6.35 12.78 45.16
N SER A 40 6.52 13.99 44.65
CA SER A 40 7.34 15.02 45.35
C SER A 40 7.59 16.29 44.53
N SER A 41 7.43 17.40 45.25
CA SER A 41 8.27 18.60 45.22
C SER A 41 8.29 19.49 43.98
N SER A 42 7.28 20.36 43.96
CA SER A 42 7.39 21.78 43.59
C SER A 42 8.67 22.42 44.15
N LYS A 43 9.65 22.72 43.28
CA LYS A 43 10.60 23.81 43.50
C LYS A 43 10.17 24.99 42.62
N ARG A 44 9.76 26.07 43.29
CA ARG A 44 9.57 27.40 42.71
C ARG A 44 10.95 27.91 42.31
N GLU A 45 11.17 28.11 41.02
CA GLU A 45 12.26 28.96 40.53
C GLU A 45 11.80 30.43 40.49
N PRO A 46 12.70 31.38 40.81
CA PRO A 46 12.38 32.79 40.89
C PRO A 46 12.21 33.43 39.51
N LEU A 47 11.29 34.39 39.46
CA LEU A 47 10.98 35.24 38.31
C LEU A 47 12.22 35.93 37.73
N PRO A 48 12.39 35.96 36.40
CA PRO A 48 13.43 36.76 35.78
C PRO A 48 13.11 38.26 35.88
N ASN A 49 14.20 39.00 36.05
CA ASN A 49 14.29 40.43 36.34
C ASN A 49 13.72 41.29 35.18
N LEU A 50 12.75 42.15 35.49
CA LEU A 50 12.21 43.18 34.60
C LEU A 50 13.18 44.37 34.52
N ALA A 51 14.23 44.25 33.71
CA ALA A 51 15.07 45.40 33.34
C ALA A 51 15.85 45.13 32.05
N SER A 52 15.17 45.21 30.90
CA SER A 52 15.79 45.51 29.61
C SER A 52 14.69 45.88 28.62
N VAL A 53 14.41 47.17 28.58
CA VAL A 53 13.58 47.84 27.58
C VAL A 53 14.53 48.28 26.46
N VAL A 54 14.03 48.22 25.23
CA VAL A 54 14.51 48.89 24.00
C VAL A 54 15.57 48.13 23.20
N ASP A 55 15.09 47.21 22.35
CA ASP A 55 15.42 47.23 20.92
C ASP A 55 14.32 46.46 20.15
N ARG A 56 13.21 47.17 19.88
CA ARG A 56 12.21 46.72 18.90
C ARG A 56 12.79 46.99 17.51
N ALA A 57 13.71 46.13 17.09
CA ALA A 57 13.94 45.93 15.66
C ALA A 57 12.61 45.44 15.07
N ALA A 58 12.10 46.18 14.10
CA ALA A 58 10.92 45.81 13.33
C ALA A 58 11.13 44.41 12.74
N GLU A 59 10.52 43.42 13.38
CA GLU A 59 10.41 42.07 12.87
C GLU A 59 9.53 42.17 11.61
N VAL A 60 10.21 42.31 10.47
CA VAL A 60 9.60 42.22 9.14
C VAL A 60 8.95 40.84 9.10
N GLN A 61 7.65 40.82 9.37
CA GLN A 61 6.81 39.64 9.23
C GLN A 61 6.90 39.22 7.78
N SER A 62 7.83 38.30 7.50
CA SER A 62 7.95 37.68 6.20
C SER A 62 6.59 37.05 5.92
N PRO A 63 5.96 37.39 4.78
CA PRO A 63 4.62 36.90 4.49
C PRO A 63 4.62 35.38 4.59
N ALA A 64 3.67 34.84 5.35
CA ALA A 64 3.51 33.41 5.55
C ALA A 64 3.46 32.73 4.17
N VAL A 65 4.54 32.04 3.80
CA VAL A 65 4.62 31.30 2.55
C VAL A 65 3.61 30.17 2.67
N VAL A 66 2.47 30.32 1.98
CA VAL A 66 1.48 29.25 1.87
C VAL A 66 2.15 28.13 1.06
N PRO A 67 2.38 26.95 1.65
CA PRO A 67 3.07 25.88 0.94
C PRO A 67 2.28 25.50 -0.32
N ASN A 68 2.98 25.40 -1.45
CA ASN A 68 2.38 24.97 -2.70
C ASN A 68 1.82 23.55 -2.52
N ALA A 69 0.71 23.22 -3.17
CA ALA A 69 0.15 21.86 -3.15
C ALA A 69 1.20 20.80 -3.52
N ASN A 70 2.16 21.15 -4.38
CA ASN A 70 3.28 20.29 -4.73
C ASN A 70 4.22 20.03 -3.53
N ASP A 71 4.52 21.04 -2.71
CA ASP A 71 5.41 20.90 -1.54
C ASP A 71 4.80 19.94 -0.51
N LYS A 72 3.47 20.00 -0.34
CA LYS A 72 2.74 19.05 0.51
C LYS A 72 2.83 17.62 -0.01
N ILE A 73 2.68 17.42 -1.31
CA ILE A 73 2.79 16.09 -1.93
C ILE A 73 4.21 15.53 -1.78
N GLU A 74 5.23 16.35 -2.02
CA GLU A 74 6.63 15.95 -1.82
C GLU A 74 6.91 15.61 -0.36
N SER A 75 6.43 16.42 0.59
CA SER A 75 6.56 16.15 2.02
C SER A 75 5.95 14.80 2.41
N LEU A 76 4.73 14.49 1.94
CA LEU A 76 4.08 13.20 2.17
C LEU A 76 4.85 12.04 1.53
N ARG A 77 5.36 12.23 0.30
CA ARG A 77 6.17 11.21 -0.37
C ARG A 77 7.46 10.93 0.41
N LEU A 78 8.17 11.96 0.84
CA LEU A 78 9.38 11.82 1.66
C LEU A 78 9.07 11.14 3.00
N GLY A 79 7.94 11.45 3.62
CA GLY A 79 7.47 10.75 4.82
C GLY A 79 7.28 9.25 4.59
N LEU A 80 6.64 8.89 3.48
CA LEU A 80 6.45 7.50 3.06
C LEU A 80 7.77 6.78 2.80
N LEU A 81 8.68 7.40 2.05
CA LEU A 81 9.98 6.81 1.74
C LEU A 81 10.83 6.63 3.01
N ARG A 82 10.85 7.59 3.92
CA ARG A 82 11.54 7.45 5.22
C ARG A 82 10.94 6.35 6.08
N ALA A 83 9.61 6.19 6.10
CA ALA A 83 8.96 5.10 6.81
C ALA A 83 9.38 3.74 6.23
N ALA A 84 9.47 3.65 4.91
CA ALA A 84 9.92 2.46 4.22
C ALA A 84 11.41 2.16 4.49
N GLU A 85 12.28 3.17 4.47
CA GLU A 85 13.71 3.02 4.78
C GLU A 85 13.93 2.49 6.20
N ARG A 86 13.22 3.05 7.21
CA ARG A 86 13.26 2.53 8.59
C ARG A 86 12.82 1.07 8.68
N MET A 87 11.79 0.69 7.93
CA MET A 87 11.37 -0.71 7.86
C MET A 87 12.45 -1.59 7.20
N GLY A 88 13.20 -1.06 6.23
CA GLY A 88 14.33 -1.74 5.59
C GLY A 88 15.48 -2.07 6.55
N GLU A 89 15.59 -1.37 7.68
CA GLU A 89 16.57 -1.68 8.73
C GLU A 89 16.17 -2.92 9.56
N LEU A 90 14.91 -3.37 9.46
CA LEU A 90 14.36 -4.51 10.21
C LEU A 90 14.56 -5.84 9.48
N THR A 91 15.76 -6.06 8.92
CA THR A 91 16.11 -7.28 8.16
C THR A 91 15.96 -8.57 8.97
N TYR A 92 15.99 -8.47 10.30
CA TYR A 92 15.79 -9.59 11.20
C TYR A 92 14.34 -10.11 11.21
N VAL A 93 13.35 -9.31 10.82
CA VAL A 93 11.93 -9.70 10.78
C VAL A 93 11.69 -10.70 9.64
N PRO A 94 11.31 -11.95 9.94
CA PRO A 94 11.11 -12.98 8.92
C PRO A 94 9.77 -12.81 8.21
N TYR A 95 9.70 -13.33 6.99
CA TYR A 95 8.43 -13.49 6.29
C TYR A 95 7.58 -14.56 6.96
N VAL A 96 6.35 -14.19 7.32
CA VAL A 96 5.34 -15.09 7.88
C VAL A 96 4.02 -14.84 7.17
N TRP A 97 3.38 -15.90 6.67
CA TRP A 97 2.09 -15.77 5.99
C TRP A 97 1.03 -15.25 6.95
N GLY A 98 0.42 -14.10 6.65
CA GLY A 98 -0.55 -13.46 7.53
C GLY A 98 0.07 -12.73 8.73
N GLY A 99 1.40 -12.70 8.86
CA GLY A 99 2.08 -12.02 9.95
C GLY A 99 1.98 -10.50 9.81
N ASP A 100 1.80 -9.82 10.94
CA ASP A 100 1.60 -8.37 11.03
C ASP A 100 2.40 -7.71 12.17
N THR A 101 3.22 -8.49 12.88
CA THR A 101 3.82 -8.10 14.16
C THR A 101 5.33 -7.97 14.03
N ILE A 102 5.88 -6.90 14.62
CA ILE A 102 7.31 -6.63 14.74
C ILE A 102 7.66 -6.74 16.22
N GLY A 103 8.17 -7.90 16.62
CA GLY A 103 8.60 -8.18 18.00
C GLY A 103 10.03 -7.75 18.28
N ALA A 104 10.51 -8.11 19.47
CA ALA A 104 11.92 -7.98 19.81
C ALA A 104 12.78 -8.90 18.93
N ARG A 105 14.02 -8.49 18.69
CA ARG A 105 14.97 -9.23 17.82
C ARG A 105 15.08 -10.72 18.17
N GLN A 106 15.15 -11.05 19.46
CA GLN A 106 15.22 -12.44 19.94
C GLN A 106 13.98 -13.27 19.52
N GLN A 107 12.78 -12.70 19.58
CA GLN A 107 11.54 -13.39 19.15
C GLN A 107 11.55 -13.63 17.64
N CYS A 108 12.04 -12.66 16.86
CA CYS A 108 12.17 -12.79 15.41
C CYS A 108 13.20 -13.85 15.01
N GLU A 109 14.32 -13.93 15.73
CA GLU A 109 15.34 -14.97 15.53
C GLU A 109 14.80 -16.36 15.88
N GLN A 110 13.99 -16.49 16.95
CA GLN A 110 13.29 -17.74 17.27
C GLN A 110 12.28 -18.14 16.19
N CYS A 111 11.47 -17.21 15.69
CA CYS A 111 10.57 -17.48 14.57
C CYS A 111 11.36 -17.91 13.33
N ARG A 112 12.46 -17.22 13.01
CA ARG A 112 13.33 -17.54 11.87
C ARG A 112 13.88 -18.97 11.97
N ALA A 113 14.44 -19.37 13.11
CA ALA A 113 14.95 -20.72 13.31
C ALA A 113 13.86 -21.79 13.09
N CYS A 114 12.67 -21.61 13.69
CA CYS A 114 11.56 -22.55 13.46
C CYS A 114 11.12 -22.59 11.99
N ARG A 115 11.13 -21.44 11.30
CA ARG A 115 10.78 -21.35 9.88
C ARG A 115 11.80 -22.05 8.99
N GLU A 116 13.08 -22.07 9.36
CA GLU A 116 14.13 -22.82 8.67
C GLU A 116 13.91 -24.33 8.84
N GLU A 117 13.64 -24.79 10.06
CA GLU A 117 13.34 -26.19 10.36
C GLU A 117 12.07 -26.69 9.64
N THR A 118 11.06 -25.83 9.54
CA THR A 118 9.77 -26.13 8.90
C THR A 118 9.69 -25.70 7.43
N SER A 119 10.81 -25.34 6.81
CA SER A 119 10.88 -24.85 5.42
C SER A 119 10.35 -25.84 4.37
N HIS A 120 10.36 -27.13 4.69
CA HIS A 120 9.79 -28.20 3.88
C HIS A 120 8.25 -28.19 3.84
N LEU A 121 7.59 -27.47 4.75
CA LEU A 121 6.13 -27.34 4.79
C LEU A 121 5.63 -26.14 3.97
N PRO A 122 4.40 -26.19 3.43
CA PRO A 122 3.77 -25.02 2.82
C PRO A 122 3.73 -23.82 3.78
N SER A 123 3.94 -22.60 3.26
CA SER A 123 4.16 -21.42 4.10
C SER A 123 3.09 -21.14 5.15
N ALA A 124 1.80 -21.38 4.85
CA ALA A 124 0.70 -21.23 5.80
C ALA A 124 0.75 -22.29 6.92
N ARG A 125 1.13 -23.53 6.59
CA ARG A 125 1.27 -24.60 7.58
C ARG A 125 2.51 -24.39 8.45
N SER A 126 3.64 -24.00 7.86
CA SER A 126 4.84 -23.64 8.62
C SER A 126 4.57 -22.48 9.60
N ALA A 127 3.79 -21.46 9.18
CA ALA A 127 3.42 -20.36 10.06
C ALA A 127 2.57 -20.82 11.26
N ALA A 128 1.63 -21.75 11.04
CA ALA A 128 0.78 -22.30 12.10
C ALA A 128 1.54 -23.19 13.10
N VAL A 129 2.67 -23.79 12.70
CA VAL A 129 3.49 -24.63 13.58
C VAL A 129 4.44 -23.79 14.44
N CYS A 130 4.95 -22.69 13.89
CA CYS A 130 5.91 -21.84 14.58
C CYS A 130 5.23 -20.78 15.46
N THR A 131 4.84 -21.14 16.68
CA THR A 131 4.17 -20.22 17.63
C THR A 131 4.98 -18.95 17.94
N ALA A 132 6.32 -19.01 17.90
CA ALA A 132 7.18 -17.83 18.03
C ALA A 132 6.90 -16.76 16.95
N CYS A 133 6.37 -17.17 15.80
CA CYS A 133 6.03 -16.27 14.70
C CYS A 133 4.76 -15.44 14.94
N GLU A 134 3.96 -15.77 15.97
CA GLU A 134 2.86 -14.90 16.42
C GLU A 134 3.39 -13.61 17.05
N GLN A 135 4.62 -13.65 17.60
CA GLN A 135 5.26 -12.50 18.25
C GLN A 135 6.17 -11.72 17.29
N CYS A 136 6.60 -12.32 16.19
CA CYS A 136 7.36 -11.62 15.16
C CYS A 136 7.25 -12.31 13.80
N GLY A 137 6.76 -11.55 12.81
CA GLY A 137 6.61 -12.03 11.45
C GLY A 137 5.77 -11.08 10.63
N MET A 138 6.11 -10.93 9.36
CA MET A 138 5.41 -9.99 8.48
C MET A 138 5.15 -10.57 7.09
N ASP A 139 3.99 -10.28 6.50
CA ASP A 139 3.75 -10.49 5.07
C ASP A 139 3.80 -9.20 4.25
N CYS A 140 3.80 -9.35 2.93
CA CYS A 140 3.89 -8.22 2.00
C CYS A 140 2.76 -7.19 2.13
N SER A 141 1.54 -7.61 2.46
CA SER A 141 0.37 -6.73 2.55
C SER A 141 0.30 -5.99 3.89
N HIS A 142 0.65 -6.67 4.99
CA HIS A 142 0.78 -6.07 6.31
C HIS A 142 1.96 -5.09 6.36
N PHE A 143 3.06 -5.40 5.66
CA PHE A 143 4.17 -4.48 5.47
C PHE A 143 3.76 -3.16 4.82
N VAL A 144 3.02 -3.21 3.71
CA VAL A 144 2.50 -2.00 3.05
C VAL A 144 1.56 -1.24 3.98
N HIS A 145 0.67 -1.93 4.68
CA HIS A 145 -0.24 -1.31 5.64
C HIS A 145 0.52 -0.56 6.75
N ARG A 146 1.56 -1.19 7.30
CA ARG A 146 2.40 -0.58 8.34
C ARG A 146 3.12 0.68 7.84
N ILE A 147 3.81 0.59 6.70
CA ILE A 147 4.54 1.73 6.13
C ILE A 147 3.62 2.92 5.82
N MET A 148 2.44 2.66 5.26
CA MET A 148 1.47 3.72 4.97
C MET A 148 1.00 4.41 6.25
N ASN A 149 0.68 3.65 7.30
CA ASN A 149 0.25 4.20 8.58
C ASN A 149 1.38 4.98 9.28
N ASP A 150 2.61 4.45 9.27
CA ASP A 150 3.80 5.12 9.83
C ASP A 150 4.13 6.44 9.09
N ALA A 151 3.69 6.56 7.83
CA ALA A 151 3.79 7.77 7.03
C ALA A 151 2.59 8.74 7.21
N GLY A 152 1.62 8.39 8.05
CA GLY A 152 0.38 9.16 8.23
C GLY A 152 -0.57 9.11 7.03
N LEU A 153 -0.38 8.16 6.11
CA LEU A 153 -1.26 7.93 4.96
C LEU A 153 -2.33 6.93 5.32
N ARG A 154 -3.58 7.37 5.39
CA ARG A 154 -4.72 6.50 5.73
C ARG A 154 -4.87 5.40 4.67
N TYR A 155 -4.53 4.17 5.05
CA TYR A 155 -4.63 3.00 4.20
C TYR A 155 -5.27 1.85 4.99
N PRO A 156 -6.55 1.50 4.75
CA PRO A 156 -7.14 0.33 5.38
C PRO A 156 -6.41 -0.94 4.92
N TYR A 157 -6.15 -1.87 5.84
CA TYR A 157 -5.54 -3.15 5.50
C TYR A 157 -6.32 -3.85 4.37
N MET A 158 -5.59 -4.33 3.38
CA MET A 158 -6.15 -5.11 2.28
C MET A 158 -5.12 -6.11 1.77
N ALA A 159 -5.52 -7.37 1.70
CA ALA A 159 -4.70 -8.43 1.12
C ALA A 159 -4.40 -8.15 -0.36
N THR A 160 -3.16 -8.43 -0.79
CA THR A 160 -2.68 -8.18 -2.15
C THR A 160 -3.55 -8.85 -3.22
N GLU A 161 -4.01 -10.08 -2.95
CA GLU A 161 -4.89 -10.83 -3.85
C GLU A 161 -6.22 -10.10 -4.10
N LYS A 162 -6.79 -9.45 -3.07
CA LYS A 162 -8.01 -8.65 -3.21
C LYS A 162 -7.75 -7.36 -3.99
N LEU A 163 -6.65 -6.67 -3.71
CA LEU A 163 -6.29 -5.42 -4.42
C LEU A 163 -6.13 -5.63 -5.93
N ARG A 164 -5.62 -6.80 -6.32
CA ARG A 164 -5.40 -7.15 -7.73
C ARG A 164 -6.69 -7.13 -8.55
N HIS A 165 -7.77 -7.69 -8.00
CA HIS A 165 -9.06 -7.85 -8.70
C HIS A 165 -10.03 -6.69 -8.44
N MET A 166 -9.69 -5.79 -7.53
CA MET A 166 -10.58 -4.73 -7.11
C MET A 166 -10.85 -3.71 -8.24
N PRO A 167 -12.12 -3.36 -8.53
CA PRO A 167 -12.42 -2.33 -9.53
C PRO A 167 -11.87 -0.96 -9.10
N ARG A 168 -11.58 -0.10 -10.07
CA ARG A 168 -10.97 1.23 -9.82
C ARG A 168 -11.76 2.10 -8.84
N GLN A 169 -13.08 1.98 -8.83
CA GLN A 169 -13.93 2.73 -7.90
C GLN A 169 -13.74 2.28 -6.45
N ALA A 170 -13.65 0.96 -6.21
CA ALA A 170 -13.44 0.41 -4.87
C ALA A 170 -12.04 0.72 -4.32
N LEU A 171 -11.02 0.80 -5.18
CA LEU A 171 -9.70 1.27 -4.76
C LEU A 171 -9.72 2.68 -4.16
N ARG A 172 -10.58 3.58 -4.66
CA ARG A 172 -10.66 4.95 -4.15
C ARG A 172 -11.14 4.98 -2.70
N ALA A 173 -11.98 4.03 -2.29
CA ALA A 173 -12.39 3.87 -0.88
C ALA A 173 -11.22 3.46 0.03
N LEU A 174 -10.14 2.92 -0.53
CA LEU A 174 -8.88 2.60 0.16
C LEU A 174 -7.81 3.69 0.01
N ASN A 175 -8.18 4.87 -0.50
CA ASN A 175 -7.27 5.94 -0.86
C ASN A 175 -6.22 5.55 -1.92
N LEU A 176 -6.57 4.67 -2.87
CA LEU A 176 -5.68 4.24 -3.95
C LEU A 176 -6.23 4.62 -5.32
N VAL A 177 -5.33 4.92 -6.25
CA VAL A 177 -5.62 5.05 -7.68
C VAL A 177 -4.79 4.06 -8.48
N ASP A 178 -5.41 3.55 -9.55
CA ASP A 178 -4.79 2.63 -10.49
C ASP A 178 -4.15 3.41 -11.65
N ILE A 179 -2.82 3.39 -11.72
CA ILE A 179 -2.02 4.06 -12.75
C ILE A 179 -1.85 3.18 -14.01
N GLY A 180 -2.31 1.93 -13.96
CA GLY A 180 -2.20 0.95 -15.04
C GLY A 180 -1.07 -0.05 -14.79
N ARG A 181 -0.38 -0.46 -15.86
CA ARG A 181 0.68 -1.49 -15.84
C ARG A 181 2.01 -1.01 -16.40
N ASP A 182 2.03 0.22 -16.88
CA ASP A 182 3.16 0.81 -17.56
C ASP A 182 4.19 1.31 -16.53
N LEU A 183 5.32 0.60 -16.44
CA LEU A 183 6.41 0.91 -15.50
C LEU A 183 7.00 2.31 -15.73
N HIS A 184 6.85 2.90 -16.92
CA HIS A 184 7.31 4.27 -17.16
C HIS A 184 6.51 5.32 -16.37
N LYS A 185 5.29 4.98 -15.91
CA LYS A 185 4.44 5.87 -15.11
C LYS A 185 4.65 5.71 -13.60
N ALA A 186 5.38 4.67 -13.19
CA ALA A 186 5.67 4.42 -11.79
C ALA A 186 6.59 5.51 -11.23
N LEU A 187 6.25 6.03 -10.06
CA LEU A 187 7.03 7.01 -9.31
C LEU A 187 7.37 6.46 -7.91
N PRO A 188 8.42 6.98 -7.25
CA PRO A 188 8.68 6.70 -5.86
C PRO A 188 7.44 6.87 -4.97
N GLY A 189 7.19 5.88 -4.12
CA GLY A 189 5.99 5.75 -3.29
C GLY A 189 4.86 4.93 -3.92
N ASP A 190 5.00 4.49 -5.17
CA ASP A 190 4.02 3.60 -5.81
C ASP A 190 4.16 2.15 -5.32
N LEU A 191 3.01 1.49 -5.19
CA LEU A 191 2.90 0.06 -4.96
C LEU A 191 2.86 -0.65 -6.32
N LEU A 192 3.83 -1.53 -6.55
CA LEU A 192 3.86 -2.38 -7.74
C LEU A 192 3.28 -3.74 -7.36
N LEU A 193 2.06 -4.01 -7.81
CA LEU A 193 1.39 -5.28 -7.55
C LEU A 193 1.82 -6.30 -8.58
N GLN A 194 2.23 -7.45 -8.08
CA GLN A 194 2.51 -8.67 -8.82
C GLN A 194 1.45 -9.72 -8.44
N HIS A 195 1.48 -10.90 -9.07
CA HIS A 195 0.39 -11.87 -8.99
C HIS A 195 -0.10 -12.14 -7.55
N SER A 196 0.80 -12.42 -6.62
CA SER A 196 0.49 -12.66 -5.20
C SER A 196 1.39 -11.87 -4.26
N HIS A 197 1.95 -10.76 -4.74
CA HIS A 197 3.00 -10.03 -4.04
C HIS A 197 2.91 -8.53 -4.32
N VAL A 198 3.37 -7.72 -3.38
CA VAL A 198 3.40 -6.26 -3.52
C VAL A 198 4.76 -5.74 -3.07
N VAL A 199 5.29 -4.80 -3.84
CA VAL A 199 6.55 -4.11 -3.54
C VAL A 199 6.33 -2.60 -3.58
N LEU A 200 7.06 -1.86 -2.76
CA LEU A 200 7.06 -0.40 -2.79
C LEU A 200 8.28 0.09 -3.59
N LEU A 201 8.04 1.00 -4.54
CA LEU A 201 9.11 1.64 -5.31
C LEU A 201 9.74 2.77 -4.49
N LEU A 202 11.02 2.65 -4.16
CA LEU A 202 11.78 3.66 -3.41
C LEU A 202 12.40 4.72 -4.32
N ALA A 203 13.02 4.29 -5.42
CA ALA A 203 13.68 5.18 -6.37
C ALA A 203 13.60 4.61 -7.79
N ARG A 204 13.68 5.49 -8.79
CA ARG A 204 13.78 5.11 -10.21
C ARG A 204 15.23 5.29 -10.66
N THR A 205 15.86 4.22 -11.13
CA THR A 205 17.22 4.23 -11.67
C THR A 205 17.24 4.10 -13.20
N GLY A 206 16.12 3.69 -13.81
CA GLY A 206 15.97 3.62 -15.25
C GLY A 206 14.54 3.30 -15.70
N PRO A 207 14.28 3.12 -17.01
CA PRO A 207 12.94 2.90 -17.56
C PRO A 207 12.19 1.69 -16.98
N ALA A 208 12.91 0.60 -16.72
CA ALA A 208 12.40 -0.63 -16.12
C ALA A 208 13.18 -1.03 -14.84
N ARG A 209 13.99 -0.11 -14.30
CA ARG A 209 14.86 -0.35 -13.13
C ARG A 209 14.54 0.62 -11.99
N GLY A 210 14.74 0.16 -10.77
CA GLY A 210 14.58 1.00 -9.60
C GLY A 210 14.92 0.30 -8.30
N ASP A 211 15.01 1.08 -7.24
CA ASP A 211 15.15 0.57 -5.89
C ASP A 211 13.78 0.22 -5.36
N VAL A 212 13.63 -0.96 -4.78
CA VAL A 212 12.37 -1.42 -4.20
C VAL A 212 12.59 -1.98 -2.81
N ILE A 213 11.53 -1.94 -2.01
CA ILE A 213 11.47 -2.63 -0.73
C ILE A 213 10.22 -3.50 -0.65
N HIS A 214 10.37 -4.68 -0.07
CA HIS A 214 9.29 -5.62 0.14
C HIS A 214 9.64 -6.63 1.22
N VAL A 215 8.68 -7.48 1.57
CA VAL A 215 8.94 -8.67 2.38
C VAL A 215 9.05 -9.88 1.46
N ASN A 216 10.25 -10.41 1.31
CA ASN A 216 10.53 -11.54 0.45
C ASN A 216 10.08 -12.85 1.12
N ARG A 217 9.22 -13.61 0.42
CA ARG A 217 8.77 -14.95 0.86
C ARG A 217 9.81 -16.05 0.64
N SER A 218 10.78 -15.82 -0.24
CA SER A 218 11.69 -16.85 -0.74
C SER A 218 12.54 -17.42 0.39
N PHE A 219 12.73 -18.74 0.35
CA PHE A 219 13.83 -19.40 1.04
C PHE A 219 14.97 -19.50 0.03
N LYS A 220 16.03 -18.70 0.20
CA LYS A 220 17.21 -18.73 -0.68
C LYS A 220 18.41 -19.14 0.16
N HIS A 221 19.21 -20.06 -0.36
CA HIS A 221 20.46 -20.49 0.29
C HIS A 221 20.29 -20.98 1.75
N GLY A 222 19.13 -21.55 2.08
CA GLY A 222 18.84 -22.00 3.45
C GLY A 222 18.32 -20.91 4.40
N GLU A 223 18.22 -19.66 3.95
CA GLU A 223 17.77 -18.54 4.77
C GLU A 223 16.29 -18.25 4.54
N VAL A 224 15.55 -18.00 5.62
CA VAL A 224 14.18 -17.49 5.58
C VAL A 224 14.18 -16.06 5.05
N GLY A 225 13.36 -15.77 4.04
CA GLY A 225 13.17 -14.40 3.56
C GLY A 225 12.61 -13.46 4.63
N GLY A 226 12.68 -12.16 4.40
CA GLY A 226 12.25 -11.13 5.34
C GLY A 226 12.12 -9.79 4.64
N VAL A 227 12.23 -8.69 5.40
CA VAL A 227 12.29 -7.36 4.78
C VAL A 227 13.58 -7.22 3.98
N GLU A 228 13.44 -6.89 2.70
CA GLU A 228 14.54 -6.81 1.74
C GLU A 228 14.45 -5.52 0.93
N VAL A 229 15.58 -4.84 0.79
CA VAL A 229 15.75 -3.69 -0.11
C VAL A 229 16.59 -4.15 -1.29
N LEU A 230 16.01 -4.13 -2.49
CA LEU A 230 16.72 -4.43 -3.72
C LEU A 230 17.09 -3.12 -4.40
N ARG A 231 18.40 -2.93 -4.63
CA ARG A 231 18.93 -1.75 -5.34
C ARG A 231 19.05 -2.03 -6.82
N ASP A 232 18.70 -1.04 -7.63
CA ASP A 232 18.75 -1.09 -9.09
C ASP A 232 18.13 -2.38 -9.68
N ALA A 233 17.00 -2.81 -9.12
CA ALA A 233 16.34 -4.05 -9.51
C ALA A 233 15.60 -3.90 -10.84
N ASP A 234 15.58 -4.96 -11.65
CA ASP A 234 14.64 -5.06 -12.77
C ASP A 234 13.22 -5.23 -12.23
N LEU A 235 12.41 -4.16 -12.34
CA LEU A 235 11.06 -4.07 -11.78
C LEU A 235 10.12 -5.12 -12.39
N SER A 236 10.44 -5.67 -13.55
CA SER A 236 9.66 -6.74 -14.18
C SER A 236 9.93 -8.13 -13.58
N ARG A 237 10.99 -8.28 -12.77
CA ARG A 237 11.50 -9.57 -12.28
C ARG A 237 11.54 -9.71 -10.76
N VAL A 238 11.37 -8.64 -9.98
CA VAL A 238 11.51 -8.65 -8.51
C VAL A 238 10.79 -9.83 -7.85
N SER A 239 9.50 -10.03 -8.13
CA SER A 239 8.76 -11.24 -7.72
C SER A 239 7.69 -11.63 -8.74
N GLY A 240 7.91 -11.25 -10.00
CA GLY A 240 7.05 -11.54 -11.15
C GLY A 240 6.60 -10.30 -11.92
N LYS A 241 5.77 -10.52 -12.94
CA LYS A 241 5.25 -9.46 -13.80
C LYS A 241 4.33 -8.51 -13.01
N VAL A 242 4.56 -7.21 -13.13
CA VAL A 242 3.67 -6.18 -12.58
C VAL A 242 2.32 -6.23 -13.30
N VAL A 243 1.26 -6.48 -12.53
CA VAL A 243 -0.12 -6.55 -13.00
C VAL A 243 -0.88 -5.25 -12.79
N ARG A 244 -0.39 -4.40 -11.87
CA ARG A 244 -1.00 -3.12 -11.51
C ARG A 244 -0.02 -2.21 -10.76
N ILE A 245 -0.11 -0.91 -11.01
CA ILE A 245 0.60 0.13 -10.27
C ILE A 245 -0.45 0.91 -9.49
N LEU A 246 -0.35 0.89 -8.17
CA LEU A 246 -1.24 1.62 -7.28
C LEU A 246 -0.51 2.79 -6.62
N ARG A 247 -1.14 3.96 -6.63
CA ARG A 247 -0.64 5.16 -5.96
C ARG A 247 -1.62 5.61 -4.91
N HIS A 248 -1.14 6.03 -3.75
CA HIS A 248 -2.00 6.66 -2.75
C HIS A 248 -2.54 8.00 -3.27
N ILE A 249 -3.84 8.30 -3.08
CA ILE A 249 -4.51 9.50 -3.64
C ILE A 249 -3.78 10.79 -3.23
N ALA A 250 -3.27 10.85 -1.99
CA ALA A 250 -2.55 12.02 -1.50
C ALA A 250 -1.19 12.27 -2.21
N LEU A 251 -0.69 11.29 -2.98
CA LEU A 251 0.55 11.40 -3.74
C LEU A 251 0.32 11.69 -5.23
N VAL A 252 -0.96 11.82 -5.65
CA VAL A 252 -1.33 12.15 -7.03
C VAL A 252 -1.09 13.65 -7.25
N PRO A 253 -0.24 14.04 -8.23
CA PRO A 253 -0.03 15.44 -8.56
C PRO A 253 -1.36 16.11 -8.92
N PRO A 254 -1.57 17.39 -8.56
CA PRO A 254 -2.76 18.10 -9.00
C PRO A 254 -2.80 18.12 -10.53
N PRO A 255 -4.00 18.06 -11.14
CA PRO A 255 -4.12 18.22 -12.58
C PRO A 255 -3.47 19.54 -12.97
N ARG A 256 -2.60 19.51 -13.99
CA ARG A 256 -2.01 20.75 -14.51
C ARG A 256 -3.17 21.67 -14.90
N PRO A 257 -3.17 22.94 -14.46
CA PRO A 257 -4.19 23.87 -14.90
C PRO A 257 -4.16 23.87 -16.43
N VAL A 258 -5.30 23.58 -17.04
CA VAL A 258 -5.44 23.70 -18.48
C VAL A 258 -5.28 25.18 -18.75
N VAL A 259 -4.07 25.59 -19.16
CA VAL A 259 -3.82 26.92 -19.67
C VAL A 259 -4.64 27.01 -20.93
N ARG A 260 -5.89 27.48 -20.81
CA ARG A 260 -6.70 27.81 -21.97
C ARG A 260 -5.85 28.81 -22.74
N PRO A 261 -5.49 28.54 -24.01
CA PRO A 261 -4.78 29.53 -24.79
C PRO A 261 -5.60 30.81 -24.69
N LYS A 262 -5.00 31.89 -24.16
CA LYS A 262 -5.64 33.20 -24.16
C LYS A 262 -6.08 33.40 -25.60
N ALA A 263 -7.39 33.47 -25.84
CA ALA A 263 -7.91 33.77 -27.15
C ALA A 263 -7.21 35.06 -27.58
N ASN A 264 -6.37 34.97 -28.62
CA ASN A 264 -5.70 36.15 -29.14
C ASN A 264 -6.83 37.08 -29.63
N PRO A 265 -7.04 38.26 -29.01
CA PRO A 265 -8.09 39.17 -29.45
C PRO A 265 -7.83 39.72 -30.86
N ALA A 266 -6.65 39.43 -31.43
CA ALA A 266 -6.22 39.90 -32.75
C ALA A 266 -6.79 39.12 -33.95
N VAL A 267 -7.57 38.05 -33.74
CA VAL A 267 -8.31 37.38 -34.83
C VAL A 267 -9.80 37.74 -34.75
N SER A 268 -10.08 39.05 -34.69
CA SER A 268 -11.40 39.56 -35.06
C SER A 268 -11.54 39.40 -36.57
N ALA A 269 -12.34 38.42 -36.96
CA ALA A 269 -12.57 38.03 -38.34
C ALA A 269 -13.06 39.21 -39.19
N LYS A 270 -12.53 39.25 -40.42
CA LYS A 270 -12.98 40.06 -41.56
C LYS A 270 -14.52 40.19 -41.63
N PRO A 271 -15.04 41.35 -42.07
CA PRO A 271 -16.47 41.52 -42.29
C PRO A 271 -16.97 40.54 -43.36
N ALA A 272 -18.08 39.89 -43.06
CA ALA A 272 -18.81 39.03 -43.98
C ALA A 272 -19.21 39.83 -45.22
N ARG A 273 -18.67 39.43 -46.38
CA ARG A 273 -19.07 39.97 -47.68
C ARG A 273 -20.46 39.45 -47.99
N LEU A 274 -21.45 40.36 -48.03
CA LEU A 274 -22.78 40.13 -48.57
C LEU A 274 -22.64 39.57 -49.99
N VAL A 275 -23.06 38.32 -50.21
CA VAL A 275 -23.33 37.81 -51.55
C VAL A 275 -24.83 37.60 -51.63
N ALA A 276 -25.51 38.60 -52.18
CA ALA A 276 -26.85 38.42 -52.71
C ALA A 276 -26.75 37.51 -53.94
N ARG A 277 -27.44 36.37 -53.91
CA ARG A 277 -27.74 35.60 -55.11
C ARG A 277 -29.23 35.28 -55.14
N SER A 278 -29.92 36.06 -55.97
CA SER A 278 -31.23 35.78 -56.54
C SER A 278 -31.25 34.48 -57.34
N GLY A 279 -32.43 33.86 -57.38
CA GLY A 279 -32.83 32.84 -58.36
C GLY A 279 -32.36 31.43 -58.02
N THR A 280 -33.11 30.37 -58.22
CA THR A 280 -34.28 30.19 -59.10
C THR A 280 -34.96 28.88 -58.72
N LEU A 281 -36.27 28.82 -58.90
CA LEU A 281 -37.12 27.63 -58.80
C LEU A 281 -36.68 26.49 -59.74
N GLY A 282 -36.94 25.25 -59.30
CA GLY A 282 -36.92 24.01 -60.09
C GLY A 282 -36.28 22.88 -59.28
N GLY A 283 -36.93 21.79 -58.88
CA GLY A 283 -38.11 21.10 -59.38
C GLY A 283 -37.72 19.66 -59.72
N ARG A 284 -38.42 18.67 -59.10
CA ARG A 284 -38.53 17.25 -59.55
C ARG A 284 -37.22 16.42 -59.42
N VAL A 285 -37.15 15.10 -59.20
CA VAL A 285 -38.01 13.91 -59.39
C VAL A 285 -37.58 12.80 -58.40
N ARG A 286 -38.53 11.90 -58.09
CA ARG A 286 -38.37 10.59 -57.40
C ARG A 286 -37.34 9.65 -58.05
N GLY A 287 -36.80 8.71 -57.28
CA GLY A 287 -36.22 7.47 -57.81
C GLY A 287 -35.70 6.52 -56.74
N ARG A 288 -36.52 5.49 -56.45
CA ARG A 288 -36.29 4.17 -55.79
C ARG A 288 -35.08 3.97 -54.88
#